data_AF-A0A1M7T179-F1
#
_entry.id   AF-A0A1M7T179-F1
#
_cell.length_a   1.000
_cell.length_b   1.000
_cell.length_c   1.000
_cell.angle_alpha   90.00
_cell.angle_beta   90.00
_cell.angle_gamma   90.00
#
_symmetry.space_group_name_H-M   'P 1'
#
loop_
_entity.id
_entity.type
_entity.pdbx_description
1 polymer ?
#
loop_
_entity_poly.entity_id
_entity_poly.type
_entity_poly.pdbx_seq_one_letter_code
_entity_poly.pdbx_strand_id
1 'polypeptide(L)'
;MTTSLEWLAEESNEIRGRVVGALDQREKNEFSFQWGLFARPEQLPPDGDWRIWMVMAGRGFGKTRAGAEWIRMIAEQHCDARIALVSASLIEARAVMVEGESGLLAVFPPECPPSAPMAQI
;
A
#
# COMPACT_ATOMS: atom_id res chain seq x y z
N MET A 1 5.05 -4.53 -11.27
CA MET A 1 6.50 -4.83 -11.23
C MET A 1 6.80 -5.37 -9.85
N THR A 2 7.15 -6.65 -9.74
CA THR A 2 7.52 -7.26 -8.46
C THR A 2 8.94 -6.82 -8.11
N THR A 3 9.08 -5.86 -7.21
CA THR A 3 10.38 -5.46 -6.66
C THR A 3 10.84 -6.56 -5.71
N SER A 4 11.25 -7.73 -6.23
CA SER A 4 11.70 -8.82 -5.36
C SER A 4 13.08 -8.48 -4.79
N LEU A 5 13.15 -8.36 -3.46
CA LEU A 5 14.39 -8.27 -2.69
C LEU A 5 14.87 -9.64 -2.20
N GLU A 6 14.31 -10.74 -2.73
CA GLU A 6 14.69 -12.11 -2.33
C GLU A 6 16.19 -12.37 -2.51
N TRP A 7 16.80 -11.81 -3.56
CA TRP A 7 18.25 -11.93 -3.79
C TRP A 7 19.06 -11.38 -2.60
N LEU A 8 18.63 -10.28 -1.98
CA LEU A 8 19.33 -9.67 -0.84
C LEU A 8 19.24 -10.54 0.43
N ALA A 9 18.19 -11.37 0.52
CA ALA A 9 18.05 -12.34 1.59
C ALA A 9 19.02 -13.52 1.47
N GLU A 10 19.63 -13.76 0.31
CA GLU A 10 20.63 -14.81 0.11
C GLU A 10 22.08 -14.30 0.28
N GLU A 11 22.28 -12.98 0.24
CA GLU A 11 23.60 -12.35 0.31
C GLU A 11 24.27 -12.40 1.70
N SER A 12 25.56 -12.07 1.75
CA SER A 12 26.31 -11.97 3.01
C SER A 12 25.83 -10.79 3.88
N ASN A 13 26.03 -10.89 5.20
CA ASN A 13 25.73 -9.78 6.12
C ASN A 13 26.52 -8.50 5.81
N GLU A 14 27.70 -8.62 5.20
CA GLU A 14 28.49 -7.48 4.76
C GLU A 14 27.79 -6.72 3.62
N ILE A 15 27.27 -7.44 2.62
CA ILE A 15 26.54 -6.85 1.50
C ILE A 15 25.23 -6.25 1.99
N ARG A 16 24.46 -6.97 2.83
CA ARG A 16 23.26 -6.41 3.46
C ARG A 16 23.57 -5.14 4.25
N GLY A 17 24.65 -5.13 5.03
CA GLY A 17 25.10 -3.98 5.80
C GLY A 17 25.47 -2.78 4.91
N ARG A 18 26.11 -3.01 3.76
CA ARG A 18 26.40 -1.96 2.78
C ARG A 18 25.15 -1.38 2.15
N VAL A 19 24.19 -2.23 1.77
CA VAL A 19 22.90 -1.78 1.20
C VAL A 19 22.13 -0.94 2.21
N VAL A 20 21.97 -1.43 3.44
CA VAL A 20 21.30 -0.67 4.52
C VAL A 20 22.06 0.60 4.89
N GLY A 21 23.39 0.57 4.84
CA GLY A 21 24.26 1.71 5.11
C GLY A 21 24.22 2.79 4.03
N ALA A 22 23.87 2.43 2.80
CA ALA A 22 23.71 3.38 1.69
C ALA A 22 22.40 4.16 1.75
N LEU A 23 21.39 3.65 2.45
CA LEU A 23 20.09 4.32 2.59
C LEU A 23 20.15 5.43 3.65
N ASP A 24 19.57 6.58 3.33
CA ASP A 24 19.34 7.64 4.29
C ASP A 24 18.16 7.30 5.25
N GLN A 25 17.90 8.16 6.24
CA GLN A 25 16.85 7.89 7.23
C GLN A 25 15.44 7.93 6.62
N ARG A 26 15.22 8.77 5.60
CA ARG A 26 13.93 8.88 4.92
C ARG A 26 13.66 7.61 4.12
N GLU A 27 14.63 7.15 3.34
CA GLU A 27 14.53 5.90 2.57
C GLU A 27 14.29 4.69 3.49
N LYS A 28 14.95 4.65 4.65
CA LYS A 28 14.68 3.64 5.69
C LYS A 28 13.25 3.72 6.23
N ASN A 29 12.73 4.92 6.45
CA ASN A 29 11.35 5.11 6.93
C ASN A 29 10.33 4.68 5.88
N GLU A 30 10.61 4.89 4.59
CA GLU A 30 9.75 4.50 3.47
C GLU A 30 9.68 2.97 3.28
N PHE A 31 10.68 2.22 3.75
CA PHE A 31 10.73 0.76 3.60
C PHE A 31 9.49 0.05 4.12
N SER A 32 8.97 0.46 5.29
CA SER A 32 7.76 -0.12 5.90
C SER A 32 6.48 0.12 5.07
N PHE A 33 6.52 1.05 4.12
CA PHE A 33 5.41 1.40 3.22
C PHE A 33 5.55 0.79 1.83
N GLN A 34 6.54 -0.08 1.62
CA GLN A 34 6.74 -0.81 0.37
C GLN A 34 5.88 -2.07 0.33
N TRP A 35 4.57 -1.90 0.11
CA TRP A 35 3.60 -3.00 0.17
C TRP A 35 3.96 -4.21 -0.68
N GLY A 36 4.51 -4.00 -1.88
CA GLY A 36 4.91 -5.07 -2.79
C GLY A 36 5.94 -6.06 -2.22
N LEU A 37 6.65 -5.70 -1.14
CA LEU A 37 7.60 -6.58 -0.45
C LEU A 37 6.93 -7.49 0.60
N PHE A 38 5.78 -7.09 1.13
CA PHE A 38 5.13 -7.75 2.27
C PHE A 38 3.77 -8.35 1.92
N ALA A 39 3.15 -7.89 0.83
CA ALA A 39 1.85 -8.37 0.37
C ALA A 39 1.93 -9.84 -0.04
N ARG A 40 0.93 -10.62 0.38
CA ARG A 40 0.73 -11.95 -0.20
C ARG A 40 0.23 -11.83 -1.65
N PRO A 41 0.51 -12.81 -2.53
CA PRO A 41 0.04 -12.78 -3.91
C PRO A 41 -1.47 -12.55 -4.04
N GLU A 42 -2.29 -13.12 -3.13
CA GLU A 42 -3.75 -12.95 -3.17
C GLU A 42 -4.23 -11.55 -2.77
N GLN A 43 -3.36 -10.75 -2.14
CA GLN A 43 -3.63 -9.35 -1.76
C GLN A 43 -3.23 -8.35 -2.85
N LEU A 44 -2.68 -8.83 -3.96
CA LEU A 44 -2.29 -8.02 -5.11
C LEU A 44 -3.30 -8.19 -6.25
N PRO A 45 -3.49 -7.17 -7.09
CA PRO A 45 -4.27 -7.34 -8.30
C PRO A 45 -3.60 -8.37 -9.23
N PRO A 46 -4.39 -9.16 -9.99
CA PRO A 46 -3.83 -10.08 -10.96
C PRO A 46 -3.15 -9.31 -12.11
N ASP A 47 -2.25 -9.98 -12.81
CA ASP A 47 -1.62 -9.43 -14.01
C ASP A 47 -2.62 -9.31 -15.17
N GLY A 48 -2.32 -8.39 -16.09
CA GLY A 48 -3.08 -8.18 -17.33
C GLY A 48 -4.24 -7.18 -17.19
N ASP A 49 -5.02 -7.08 -18.26
CA ASP A 49 -6.14 -6.14 -18.34
C ASP A 49 -7.42 -6.76 -17.78
N TRP A 50 -7.83 -6.29 -16.62
CA TRP A 50 -9.10 -6.65 -16.00
C TRP A 50 -9.90 -5.39 -15.69
N ARG A 51 -11.23 -5.51 -15.80
CA ARG A 51 -12.15 -4.42 -15.45
C ARG A 51 -12.55 -4.44 -13.98
N ILE A 52 -12.61 -5.64 -13.39
CA ILE A 52 -13.10 -5.85 -12.03
C ILE A 52 -12.13 -6.79 -11.33
N TRP A 53 -11.62 -6.34 -10.19
CA TRP A 53 -10.90 -7.17 -9.23
C TRP A 53 -11.77 -7.35 -7.98
N MET A 54 -12.07 -8.60 -7.63
CA MET A 54 -12.94 -8.94 -6.50
C MET A 54 -12.18 -9.80 -5.48
N VAL A 55 -12.15 -9.32 -4.24
CA VAL A 55 -11.53 -10.02 -3.11
C VAL A 55 -12.60 -10.72 -2.27
N MET A 56 -12.68 -12.05 -2.38
CA MET A 56 -13.54 -12.87 -1.53
C MET A 56 -12.72 -13.45 -0.37
N ALA A 57 -12.80 -12.83 0.81
CA ALA A 57 -11.96 -13.25 1.93
C ALA A 57 -12.60 -13.12 3.31
N GLY A 58 -12.18 -13.99 4.24
CA GLY A 58 -12.58 -14.02 5.65
C GLY A 58 -11.83 -13.02 6.55
N ARG A 59 -12.04 -13.15 7.86
CA ARG A 59 -11.27 -12.38 8.88
C ARG A 59 -9.78 -12.72 8.77
N GLY A 60 -8.90 -11.76 9.10
CA GLY A 60 -7.44 -11.94 9.05
C GLY A 60 -6.81 -11.89 7.64
N PHE A 61 -7.60 -11.73 6.58
CA PHE A 61 -7.04 -11.56 5.23
C PHE A 61 -6.33 -10.22 5.03
N GLY A 62 -6.70 -9.18 5.77
CA GLY A 62 -6.19 -7.83 5.53
C GLY A 62 -6.82 -7.15 4.31
N LYS A 63 -8.14 -7.33 4.12
CA LYS A 63 -8.90 -6.75 2.99
C LYS A 63 -8.79 -5.23 2.93
N THR A 64 -8.91 -4.57 4.08
CA THR A 64 -8.84 -3.11 4.18
C THR A 64 -7.46 -2.60 3.77
N ARG A 65 -6.38 -3.21 4.28
CA ARG A 65 -5.01 -2.84 3.93
C ARG A 65 -4.74 -3.06 2.44
N ALA A 66 -5.10 -4.23 1.90
CA ALA A 66 -4.92 -4.55 0.49
C ALA A 66 -5.65 -3.53 -0.42
N GLY A 67 -6.89 -3.15 -0.07
CA GLY A 67 -7.63 -2.13 -0.80
C GLY A 67 -7.00 -0.74 -0.73
N ALA A 68 -6.54 -0.31 0.45
CA ALA A 68 -5.88 0.97 0.64
C ALA A 68 -4.57 1.08 -0.16
N GLU A 69 -3.74 0.03 -0.14
CA GLU A 69 -2.48 -0.04 -0.90
C GLU A 69 -2.74 -0.07 -2.41
N TRP A 70 -3.79 -0.76 -2.86
CA TRP A 70 -4.18 -0.74 -4.27
C TRP A 70 -4.63 0.66 -4.71
N ILE A 71 -5.44 1.34 -3.90
CA ILE A 71 -5.83 2.75 -4.17
C ILE A 71 -4.60 3.65 -4.24
N ARG A 72 -3.65 3.49 -3.31
CA ARG A 72 -2.39 4.25 -3.32
C ARG A 72 -1.62 4.03 -4.63
N MET A 73 -1.47 2.78 -5.04
CA MET A 73 -0.81 2.43 -6.31
C MET A 73 -1.50 3.07 -7.51
N ILE A 74 -2.83 3.05 -7.58
CA ILE A 74 -3.59 3.69 -8.66
C ILE A 74 -3.37 5.21 -8.65
N ALA A 75 -3.44 5.86 -7.49
CA ALA A 75 -3.26 7.30 -7.36
C ALA A 75 -1.83 7.75 -7.71
N GLU A 76 -0.82 6.94 -7.39
CA GLU A 76 0.58 7.18 -7.77
C GLU A 76 0.80 7.05 -9.29
N GLN A 77 0.13 6.10 -9.94
CA GLN A 77 0.22 5.87 -11.39
C GLN A 77 -0.61 6.85 -12.21
N HIS A 78 -1.74 7.32 -11.65
CA HIS A 78 -2.72 8.16 -12.31
C HIS A 78 -3.12 9.32 -11.40
N CYS A 79 -2.41 10.44 -11.53
CA CYS A 79 -2.61 11.61 -10.67
C CYS A 79 -4.00 12.28 -10.83
N ASP A 80 -4.72 11.96 -11.89
CA ASP A 80 -6.07 12.43 -12.21
C ASP A 80 -7.18 11.40 -11.88
N ALA A 81 -6.82 10.26 -11.28
CA ALA A 81 -7.76 9.22 -10.92
C ALA A 81 -8.84 9.74 -9.96
N ARG A 82 -10.10 9.44 -10.27
CA ARG A 82 -11.24 9.68 -9.39
C ARG A 82 -11.64 8.39 -8.71
N ILE A 83 -11.47 8.34 -7.40
CA ILE A 83 -11.65 7.12 -6.60
C ILE A 83 -12.82 7.34 -5.64
N ALA A 84 -13.78 6.41 -5.66
CA ALA A 84 -14.92 6.42 -4.75
C ALA A 84 -14.79 5.29 -3.72
N LEU A 85 -14.93 5.63 -2.44
CA LEU A 85 -15.06 4.66 -1.36
C LEU A 85 -16.53 4.49 -1.03
N VAL A 86 -17.02 3.25 -1.07
CA VAL A 86 -18.43 2.95 -0.83
C VAL A 86 -18.55 2.03 0.37
N SER A 87 -19.34 2.45 1.35
CA SER A 87 -19.64 1.70 2.57
C SER A 87 -21.13 1.84 2.91
N ALA A 88 -21.62 1.12 3.93
CA ALA A 88 -23.01 1.24 4.36
C ALA A 88 -23.33 2.61 4.98
N SER A 89 -22.34 3.30 5.54
CA SER A 89 -22.46 4.71 5.95
C SER A 89 -21.16 5.48 5.75
N LEU A 90 -21.29 6.81 5.68
CA LEU A 90 -20.14 7.71 5.64
C LEU A 90 -19.23 7.55 6.86
N ILE A 91 -19.82 7.45 8.05
CA ILE A 91 -19.07 7.31 9.31
C ILE A 91 -18.20 6.05 9.26
N GLU A 92 -18.75 4.94 8.78
CA GLU A 92 -17.99 3.69 8.62
C GLU A 92 -16.91 3.79 7.55
N ALA A 93 -17.20 4.42 6.40
CA ALA A 93 -16.21 4.62 5.34
C ALA A 93 -14.99 5.37 5.90
N ARG A 94 -15.24 6.47 6.62
CA ARG A 94 -14.19 7.28 7.23
C ARG A 94 -13.43 6.52 8.32
N ALA A 95 -14.14 5.94 9.28
CA ALA A 95 -13.52 5.28 10.43
C ALA A 95 -12.72 4.03 10.05
N VAL A 96 -13.11 3.32 8.99
CA VAL A 96 -12.49 2.04 8.61
C VAL A 96 -11.57 2.18 7.40
N MET A 97 -12.05 2.78 6.30
CA MET A 97 -11.33 2.77 5.03
C MET A 97 -10.31 3.91 4.93
N VAL A 98 -10.44 4.97 5.73
CA VAL A 98 -9.62 6.18 5.63
C VAL A 98 -8.73 6.37 6.85
N GLU A 99 -9.34 6.54 8.03
CA GLU A 99 -8.66 6.83 9.29
C GLU A 99 -8.32 5.57 10.10
N GLY A 100 -8.88 4.43 9.73
CA GLY A 100 -8.63 3.16 10.40
C GLY A 100 -7.16 2.74 10.31
N GLU A 101 -6.75 1.83 11.20
CA GLU A 101 -5.37 1.30 11.29
C GLU A 101 -4.86 0.72 9.95
N SER A 102 -5.75 0.19 9.13
CA SER A 102 -5.45 -0.34 7.79
C SER A 102 -5.99 0.53 6.66
N GLY A 103 -6.50 1.73 6.97
CA GLY A 103 -7.09 2.66 6.02
C GLY A 103 -6.06 3.46 5.23
N LEU A 104 -6.55 4.32 4.35
CA LEU A 104 -5.72 5.10 3.42
C LEU A 104 -4.64 5.93 4.11
N LEU A 105 -4.93 6.61 5.23
CA LEU A 105 -3.92 7.45 5.88
C LEU A 105 -2.78 6.63 6.48
N ALA A 106 -3.00 5.34 6.77
CA ALA A 106 -2.00 4.46 7.34
C ALA A 106 -1.04 3.84 6.30
N VAL A 107 -1.30 4.01 4.99
CA VAL A 107 -0.45 3.48 3.91
C VAL A 107 0.53 4.51 3.35
N PHE A 108 0.51 5.74 3.87
CA PHE A 108 1.45 6.80 3.50
C PHE A 108 2.49 7.02 4.61
N PRO A 109 3.76 7.25 4.25
CA PRO A 109 4.75 7.76 5.20
C PRO A 109 4.27 9.08 5.83
N PRO A 110 4.48 9.31 7.13
CA PRO A 110 4.10 10.56 7.79
C PRO A 110 4.69 11.82 7.14
N GLU A 111 5.88 11.66 6.54
CA GLU A 111 6.63 12.72 5.85
C GLU A 111 6.12 12.99 4.42
N CYS A 112 5.29 12.09 3.87
CA CYS A 112 4.72 12.20 2.53
C CYS A 112 3.21 11.86 2.57
N PRO A 113 2.40 12.70 3.23
CA PRO A 113 0.95 12.52 3.24
C PRO A 113 0.36 12.68 1.83
N PRO A 114 -0.85 12.16 1.57
CA PRO A 114 -1.51 12.32 0.28
C PRO A 114 -1.65 13.81 -0.07
N SER A 115 -1.24 14.18 -1.28
CA SER A 115 -1.12 15.57 -1.75
C SER A 115 -2.45 16.20 -2.19
N ALA A 116 -3.49 15.39 -2.41
CA ALA A 116 -4.80 15.89 -2.78
C ALA A 116 -5.57 16.34 -1.52
N PRO A 117 -6.28 17.49 -1.56
CA PRO A 117 -7.24 17.80 -0.50
C PRO A 117 -8.24 16.65 -0.45
N MET A 118 -8.42 16.03 0.72
CA MET A 118 -9.47 15.03 0.93
C MET A 118 -10.80 15.73 0.71
N ALA A 119 -11.27 15.73 -0.54
CA ALA A 119 -12.59 16.19 -0.90
C ALA A 119 -13.56 15.46 0.03
N GLN A 120 -14.36 16.25 0.74
CA GLN A 120 -15.24 15.82 1.82
C GLN A 120 -15.85 14.46 1.49
N ILE A 121 -15.35 13.43 2.17
CA ILE A 121 -15.97 12.10 2.19
C ILE A 121 -17.34 12.31 2.83
#